data_AF-A0A6P0MTP9-F1
#
_entry.id   AF-A0A6P0MTP9-F1
#
_cell.length_a   1.000
_cell.length_b   1.000
_cell.length_c   1.000
_cell.angle_alpha   90.00
_cell.angle_beta   90.00
_cell.angle_gamma   90.00
#
_symmetry.space_group_name_H-M   'P 1'
#
loop_
_entity.id
_entity.type
_entity.pdbx_description
1 polymer ?
#
loop_
_entity_poly.entity_id
_entity_poly.type
_entity_poly.pdbx_seq_one_letter_code
_entity_poly.pdbx_strand_id
1 'polypeptide(L)'
;MLAANFVGFTEHELGESIFQEIEIFLKLVSFSERRRLVCYGYKGILESEIIDFYRGDISVPEENLNHSLNDVLIDIKDFDEFALKSLAVGRSCFFREHLFEAIGKAAYREYSSLESEYLSYYSALENLVNGYRDMDKFHYVLEGENYKKFSKDLKSFIKKHNFFKDKDEDEKELRSKKRQRVYEKIAELNRISFGTAFKAFCEFYQVDLHDLWSLGGGEVATSLTKIRNRLIHGGRFERGEYDAVICAKTHLKWTLERCILRVLNWDIEKSKVRPSFLKHYVHYNEWEQKMSLLNNN
;
A
#
# COMPACT_ATOMS: atom_id res chain seq x y z
N MET A 1 -4.82 -22.66 -21.46
CA MET A 1 -5.96 -23.04 -20.58
C MET A 1 -5.45 -23.25 -19.16
N LEU A 2 -5.15 -22.17 -18.43
CA LEU A 2 -4.83 -22.22 -16.99
C LEU A 2 -6.12 -22.09 -16.16
N ALA A 3 -7.09 -22.96 -16.43
CA ALA A 3 -8.17 -23.21 -15.50
C ALA A 3 -7.62 -24.20 -14.46
N ALA A 4 -7.22 -23.69 -13.30
CA ALA A 4 -6.96 -24.55 -12.16
C ALA A 4 -8.31 -25.10 -11.67
N ASN A 5 -8.52 -26.41 -11.81
CA ASN A 5 -9.71 -27.06 -11.29
C ASN A 5 -9.47 -27.35 -9.80
N PHE A 6 -10.10 -26.55 -8.95
CA PHE A 6 -10.16 -26.81 -7.52
C PHE A 6 -11.43 -27.62 -7.22
N VAL A 7 -11.26 -28.72 -6.48
CA VAL A 7 -12.38 -29.53 -5.97
C VAL A 7 -12.35 -29.42 -4.45
N GLY A 8 -13.47 -29.04 -3.87
CA GLY A 8 -13.60 -28.90 -2.43
C GLY A 8 -15.04 -29.09 -1.97
N PHE A 9 -15.19 -29.26 -0.66
CA PHE A 9 -16.48 -29.29 0.00
C PHE A 9 -16.75 -27.91 0.61
N THR A 10 -18.00 -27.49 0.64
CA THR A 10 -18.43 -26.20 1.18
C THR A 10 -19.65 -26.39 2.07
N GLU A 11 -19.69 -25.68 3.19
CA GLU A 11 -20.89 -25.56 4.04
C GLU A 11 -21.80 -24.41 3.57
N HIS A 12 -21.33 -23.58 2.62
CA HIS A 12 -22.12 -22.51 2.03
C HIS A 12 -23.10 -23.05 0.99
N GLU A 13 -24.29 -22.45 0.95
CA GLU A 13 -25.29 -22.70 -0.08
C GLU A 13 -24.70 -22.43 -1.48
N LEU A 14 -25.00 -23.31 -2.44
CA LEU A 14 -24.59 -23.10 -3.83
C LEU A 14 -25.39 -21.92 -4.40
N GLY A 15 -24.67 -20.91 -4.86
CA GLY A 15 -25.22 -19.72 -5.50
C GLY A 15 -24.17 -18.62 -5.64
N GLU A 16 -24.61 -17.37 -5.63
CA GLU A 16 -23.71 -16.21 -5.67
C GLU A 16 -22.94 -15.99 -4.35
N SER A 17 -23.43 -16.52 -3.22
CA SER A 17 -22.84 -16.28 -1.90
C SER A 17 -21.44 -16.88 -1.74
N ILE A 18 -21.19 -18.06 -2.32
CA ILE A 18 -19.89 -18.76 -2.24
C ILE A 18 -18.75 -17.96 -2.89
N PHE A 19 -19.08 -17.10 -3.84
CA PHE A 19 -18.11 -16.34 -4.60
C PHE A 19 -17.30 -15.37 -3.75
N GLN A 20 -17.86 -14.85 -2.65
CA GLN A 20 -17.12 -13.99 -1.73
C GLN A 20 -15.97 -14.74 -1.07
N GLU A 21 -16.20 -15.98 -0.65
CA GLU A 21 -15.16 -16.82 -0.04
C GLU A 21 -14.12 -17.27 -1.05
N ILE A 22 -14.56 -17.65 -2.26
CA ILE A 22 -13.64 -17.97 -3.36
C ILE A 22 -12.76 -16.77 -3.70
N GLU A 23 -13.31 -15.55 -3.72
CA GLU A 23 -12.56 -14.33 -4.00
C GLU A 23 -11.51 -14.02 -2.95
N ILE A 24 -11.83 -14.17 -1.66
CA ILE A 24 -10.86 -13.97 -0.58
C ILE A 24 -9.68 -14.93 -0.77
N PHE A 25 -9.99 -16.22 -0.96
CA PHE A 25 -8.97 -17.23 -1.23
C PHE A 25 -8.15 -16.86 -2.48
N LEU A 26 -8.80 -16.58 -3.61
CA LEU A 26 -8.11 -16.24 -4.85
C LEU A 26 -7.27 -14.98 -4.77
N LYS A 27 -7.64 -13.97 -3.96
CA LYS A 27 -6.78 -12.81 -3.71
C LYS A 27 -5.50 -13.20 -2.99
N LEU A 28 -5.57 -14.10 -2.02
CA LEU A 28 -4.40 -14.60 -1.29
C LEU A 28 -3.51 -15.44 -2.20
N VAL A 29 -4.09 -16.31 -3.02
CA VAL A 29 -3.32 -17.07 -4.04
C VAL A 29 -2.74 -16.13 -5.10
N SER A 30 -3.49 -15.12 -5.51
CA SER A 30 -3.00 -14.10 -6.44
C SER A 30 -1.75 -13.39 -5.89
N PHE A 31 -1.77 -13.08 -4.59
CA PHE A 31 -0.65 -12.49 -3.89
C PHE A 31 0.55 -13.43 -3.80
N SER A 32 0.34 -14.70 -3.45
CA SER A 32 1.42 -15.69 -3.37
C SER A 32 2.07 -15.94 -4.72
N GLU A 33 1.30 -15.92 -5.80
CA GLU A 33 1.79 -16.12 -7.17
C GLU A 33 2.26 -14.82 -7.84
N ARG A 34 2.00 -13.64 -7.25
CA ARG A 34 2.16 -12.32 -7.91
C ARG A 34 1.50 -12.28 -9.28
N ARG A 35 0.29 -12.83 -9.36
CA ARG A 35 -0.54 -12.90 -10.57
C ARG A 35 -1.99 -12.67 -10.24
N ARG A 36 -2.74 -12.08 -11.16
CA ARG A 36 -4.20 -11.97 -10.99
C ARG A 36 -4.84 -13.30 -11.31
N LEU A 37 -5.57 -13.84 -10.34
CA LEU A 37 -6.41 -15.03 -10.50
C LEU A 37 -7.88 -14.64 -10.29
N VAL A 38 -8.75 -15.17 -11.14
CA VAL A 38 -10.20 -14.90 -11.10
C VAL A 38 -10.98 -16.20 -11.25
N CYS A 39 -12.11 -16.31 -10.56
CA CYS A 39 -13.04 -17.42 -10.71
C CYS A 39 -14.10 -17.04 -11.75
N TYR A 40 -14.06 -17.65 -12.93
CA TYR A 40 -15.07 -17.41 -13.98
C TYR A 40 -16.41 -18.12 -13.68
N GLY A 41 -16.36 -19.16 -12.85
CA GLY A 41 -17.50 -19.99 -12.50
C GLY A 41 -17.07 -21.19 -11.68
N TYR A 42 -18.03 -21.93 -11.17
CA TYR A 42 -17.81 -23.21 -10.50
C TYR A 42 -18.92 -24.20 -10.86
N LYS A 43 -18.61 -25.47 -10.69
CA LYS A 43 -19.55 -26.58 -10.83
C LYS A 43 -19.82 -27.16 -9.44
N GLY A 44 -21.05 -27.07 -8.98
CA GLY A 44 -21.51 -27.67 -7.73
C GLY A 44 -22.23 -29.00 -7.98
N ILE A 45 -22.13 -29.92 -7.03
CA ILE A 45 -22.92 -31.14 -7.01
C ILE A 45 -23.81 -31.06 -5.77
N LEU A 46 -25.12 -31.04 -5.97
CA LEU A 46 -26.12 -31.07 -4.90
C LEU A 46 -26.97 -32.32 -5.08
N GLU A 47 -26.91 -33.23 -4.11
CA GLU A 47 -27.58 -34.54 -4.15
C GLU A 47 -27.18 -35.37 -5.40
N SER A 48 -27.93 -35.23 -6.51
CA SER A 48 -27.67 -35.88 -7.80
C SER A 48 -27.74 -34.92 -8.99
N GLU A 49 -27.82 -33.61 -8.74
CA GLU A 49 -27.81 -32.57 -9.76
C GLU A 49 -26.45 -31.90 -9.86
N ILE A 50 -26.00 -31.69 -11.09
CA ILE A 50 -24.81 -30.90 -11.39
C ILE A 50 -25.29 -29.50 -11.77
N ILE A 51 -24.87 -28.50 -10.99
CA ILE A 51 -25.23 -27.11 -11.22
C ILE A 51 -23.97 -26.35 -11.63
N ASP A 52 -24.03 -25.72 -12.80
CA ASP A 52 -22.99 -24.84 -13.30
C ASP A 52 -23.36 -23.38 -13.01
N PHE A 53 -22.48 -22.67 -12.30
CA PHE A 53 -22.60 -21.23 -12.06
C PHE A 53 -21.48 -20.49 -12.77
N TYR A 54 -21.83 -19.51 -13.61
CA TYR A 54 -20.89 -18.66 -14.33
C TYR A 54 -21.14 -17.19 -14.01
N ARG A 55 -20.06 -16.40 -13.99
CA ARG A 55 -20.15 -14.95 -13.81
C ARG A 55 -20.15 -14.25 -15.17
N GLY A 56 -21.11 -13.35 -15.39
CA GLY A 56 -21.24 -12.62 -16.64
C GLY A 56 -20.28 -11.43 -16.79
N ASP A 57 -19.86 -10.80 -15.69
CA ASP A 57 -19.09 -9.55 -15.71
C ASP A 57 -17.69 -9.74 -15.10
N ILE A 58 -16.87 -10.57 -15.75
CA ILE A 58 -15.47 -10.80 -15.36
C ILE A 58 -14.52 -10.50 -16.52
N SER A 59 -13.52 -9.67 -16.23
CA SER A 59 -12.35 -9.53 -17.09
C SER A 59 -11.36 -10.65 -16.76
N VAL A 60 -11.16 -11.54 -17.73
CA VAL A 60 -10.19 -12.64 -17.62
C VAL A 60 -8.82 -12.10 -18.01
N PRO A 61 -7.80 -12.21 -17.15
CA PRO A 61 -6.45 -11.75 -17.48
C PRO A 61 -5.84 -12.57 -18.63
N GLU A 62 -5.03 -11.91 -19.46
CA GLU A 62 -4.30 -12.59 -20.54
C GLU A 62 -3.32 -13.64 -20.01
N GLU A 63 -3.17 -14.74 -20.77
CA GLU A 63 -2.29 -15.83 -20.39
C GLU A 63 -0.81 -15.42 -20.46
N ASN A 64 -0.08 -15.53 -19.34
CA ASN A 64 1.37 -15.38 -19.31
C ASN A 64 2.03 -16.75 -19.07
N LEU A 65 2.40 -17.41 -20.18
CA LEU A 65 3.03 -18.73 -20.19
C LEU A 65 4.47 -18.75 -19.65
N ASN A 66 5.10 -17.58 -19.46
CA ASN A 66 6.49 -17.46 -19.02
C ASN A 66 6.63 -17.31 -17.49
N HIS A 67 5.70 -17.84 -16.67
CA HIS A 67 5.92 -17.80 -15.21
C HIS A 67 7.04 -18.75 -14.84
N SER A 68 8.06 -18.22 -14.17
CA SER A 68 8.98 -19.06 -13.45
C SER A 68 8.47 -19.32 -12.04
N LEU A 69 8.79 -20.50 -11.49
CA LEU A 69 8.70 -20.74 -10.05
C LEU A 69 9.50 -19.72 -9.25
N ASN A 70 10.49 -19.02 -9.83
CA ASN A 70 11.23 -17.95 -9.15
C ASN A 70 10.47 -16.64 -9.04
N ASP A 71 9.39 -16.46 -9.79
CA ASP A 71 8.63 -15.21 -9.81
C ASP A 71 7.61 -15.11 -8.67
N VAL A 72 7.19 -16.25 -8.11
CA VAL A 72 6.21 -16.34 -7.02
C VAL A 72 6.73 -15.67 -5.74
N LEU A 73 5.84 -15.21 -4.87
CA LEU A 73 6.17 -14.64 -3.57
C LEU A 73 6.35 -15.72 -2.49
N ILE A 74 5.52 -16.77 -2.52
CA ILE A 74 5.56 -17.88 -1.55
C ILE A 74 5.95 -19.16 -2.27
N ASP A 75 6.88 -19.91 -1.69
CA ASP A 75 7.31 -21.18 -2.26
C ASP A 75 6.20 -22.24 -2.14
N ILE A 76 6.09 -23.13 -3.11
CA ILE A 76 5.06 -24.18 -3.15
C ILE A 76 5.06 -25.04 -1.88
N LYS A 77 6.23 -25.28 -1.29
CA LYS A 77 6.35 -26.07 -0.05
C LYS A 77 5.72 -25.40 1.18
N ASP A 78 5.61 -24.07 1.16
CA ASP A 78 5.09 -23.26 2.25
C ASP A 78 3.65 -22.76 1.97
N PHE A 79 3.14 -23.05 0.77
CA PHE A 79 1.87 -22.50 0.28
C PHE A 79 0.65 -22.95 1.08
N ASP A 80 0.54 -24.23 1.45
CA ASP A 80 -0.61 -24.73 2.19
C ASP A 80 -0.72 -24.08 3.57
N GLU A 81 0.42 -23.94 4.27
CA GLU A 81 0.50 -23.23 5.55
C GLU A 81 0.14 -21.76 5.38
N PHE A 82 0.66 -21.12 4.32
CA PHE A 82 0.38 -19.73 3.99
C PHE A 82 -1.10 -19.50 3.72
N ALA A 83 -1.73 -20.34 2.90
CA ALA A 83 -3.12 -20.21 2.50
C ALA A 83 -4.04 -20.31 3.72
N LEU A 84 -3.84 -21.31 4.58
CA LEU A 84 -4.65 -21.50 5.79
C LEU A 84 -4.52 -20.34 6.77
N LYS A 85 -3.29 -19.92 7.10
CA LYS A 85 -3.05 -18.81 8.04
C LYS A 85 -3.58 -17.49 7.50
N SER A 86 -3.26 -17.17 6.25
CA SER A 86 -3.63 -15.91 5.63
C SER A 86 -5.13 -15.82 5.39
N LEU A 87 -5.81 -16.93 5.12
CA LEU A 87 -7.27 -16.96 4.97
C LEU A 87 -7.97 -16.64 6.29
N ALA A 88 -7.52 -17.22 7.40
CA ALA A 88 -8.04 -16.91 8.72
C ALA A 88 -7.89 -15.43 9.05
N VAL A 89 -6.69 -14.88 8.86
CA VAL A 89 -6.40 -13.45 9.10
C VAL A 89 -7.17 -12.54 8.16
N GLY A 90 -7.24 -12.88 6.87
CA GLY A 90 -7.96 -12.10 5.86
C GLY A 90 -9.46 -11.99 6.16
N ARG A 91 -10.07 -13.06 6.70
CA ARG A 91 -11.47 -13.06 7.16
C ARG A 91 -11.69 -12.20 8.40
N SER A 92 -10.77 -12.22 9.36
CA SER A 92 -10.91 -11.50 10.65
C SER A 92 -10.31 -10.09 10.66
N CYS A 93 -9.65 -9.64 9.59
CA CYS A 93 -8.98 -8.35 9.54
C CYS A 93 -9.98 -7.19 9.63
N PHE A 94 -9.77 -6.27 10.59
CA PHE A 94 -10.64 -5.11 10.80
C PHE A 94 -10.71 -4.18 9.57
N PHE A 95 -9.59 -4.02 8.88
CA PHE A 95 -9.48 -3.19 7.68
C PHE A 95 -9.31 -4.04 6.40
N ARG A 96 -10.04 -5.16 6.32
CA ARG A 96 -9.94 -6.13 5.21
C ARG A 96 -10.02 -5.52 3.81
N GLU A 97 -10.80 -4.45 3.63
CA GLU A 97 -10.96 -3.79 2.33
C GLU A 97 -9.64 -3.16 1.88
N HIS A 98 -8.97 -2.41 2.77
CA HIS A 98 -7.65 -1.84 2.53
C HIS A 98 -6.58 -2.93 2.30
N LEU A 99 -6.63 -4.02 3.06
CA LEU A 99 -5.72 -5.16 2.88
C LEU A 99 -5.89 -5.80 1.49
N PHE A 100 -7.12 -6.08 1.08
CA PHE A 100 -7.40 -6.73 -0.19
C PHE A 100 -7.17 -5.81 -1.40
N GLU A 101 -7.37 -4.50 -1.25
CA GLU A 101 -6.94 -3.52 -2.25
C GLU A 101 -5.42 -3.55 -2.42
N ALA A 102 -4.67 -3.51 -1.31
CA ALA A 102 -3.21 -3.56 -1.33
C ALA A 102 -2.67 -4.86 -1.95
N ILE A 103 -3.28 -6.00 -1.61
CA ILE A 103 -3.02 -7.29 -2.25
C ILE A 103 -3.25 -7.22 -3.75
N GLY A 104 -4.38 -6.66 -4.19
CA GLY A 104 -4.69 -6.50 -5.62
C GLY A 104 -3.61 -5.72 -6.36
N LYS A 105 -3.12 -4.61 -5.78
CA LYS A 105 -2.05 -3.79 -6.37
C LYS A 105 -0.68 -4.49 -6.34
N ALA A 106 -0.38 -5.29 -5.31
CA ALA A 106 0.89 -6.01 -5.21
C ALA A 106 0.95 -7.25 -6.13
N ALA A 107 -0.18 -7.93 -6.28
CA ALA A 107 -0.32 -9.15 -7.07
C ALA A 107 -0.35 -8.88 -8.58
N TYR A 108 -0.92 -7.76 -9.02
CA TYR A 108 -1.20 -7.53 -10.43
C TYR A 108 -0.51 -6.27 -10.99
N ARG A 109 0.06 -6.41 -12.19
CA ARG A 109 0.69 -5.33 -12.95
C ARG A 109 -0.23 -4.92 -14.11
N GLU A 110 -1.24 -4.09 -13.82
CA GLU A 110 -2.10 -3.51 -14.87
C GLU A 110 -1.50 -2.24 -15.50
N TYR A 111 -0.50 -1.67 -14.84
CA TYR A 111 0.02 -0.35 -15.18
C TYR A 111 1.08 -0.44 -16.28
N SER A 112 0.86 0.33 -17.35
CA SER A 112 1.74 0.36 -18.52
C SER A 112 3.01 1.20 -18.34
N SER A 113 3.05 2.09 -17.35
CA SER A 113 4.19 2.99 -17.10
C SER A 113 4.83 2.79 -15.72
N LEU A 114 6.14 3.08 -15.63
CA LEU A 114 6.92 2.99 -14.40
C LEU A 114 6.32 3.86 -13.29
N GLU A 115 5.91 5.08 -13.65
CA GLU A 115 5.31 6.06 -12.75
C GLU A 115 3.97 5.56 -12.22
N SER A 116 3.14 4.98 -13.09
CA SER A 116 1.84 4.46 -12.73
C SER A 116 1.97 3.28 -11.75
N GLU A 117 2.92 2.37 -11.98
CA GLU A 117 3.23 1.30 -11.02
C GLU A 117 3.72 1.87 -9.68
N TYR A 118 4.65 2.83 -9.73
CA TYR A 118 5.23 3.43 -8.52
C TYR A 118 4.15 4.07 -7.66
N LEU A 119 3.31 4.92 -8.27
CA LEU A 119 2.22 5.59 -7.58
C LEU A 119 1.17 4.61 -7.08
N SER A 120 0.91 3.53 -7.81
CA SER A 120 0.02 2.46 -7.36
C SER A 120 0.54 1.77 -6.10
N TYR A 121 1.81 1.34 -6.07
CA TYR A 121 2.37 0.70 -4.88
C TYR A 121 2.41 1.66 -3.68
N TYR A 122 2.72 2.94 -3.93
CA TYR A 122 2.73 3.94 -2.87
C TYR A 122 1.32 4.18 -2.32
N SER A 123 0.32 4.33 -3.20
CA SER A 123 -1.09 4.50 -2.83
C SER A 123 -1.63 3.29 -2.06
N ALA A 124 -1.28 2.07 -2.47
CA ALA A 124 -1.63 0.84 -1.77
C ALA A 124 -1.06 0.83 -0.34
N LEU A 125 0.18 1.29 -0.17
CA LEU A 125 0.82 1.40 1.13
C LEU A 125 0.18 2.48 2.00
N GLU A 126 -0.15 3.65 1.42
CA GLU A 126 -0.89 4.72 2.11
C GLU A 126 -2.26 4.21 2.60
N ASN A 127 -3.01 3.51 1.75
CA ASN A 127 -4.31 2.95 2.10
C ASN A 127 -4.21 1.87 3.17
N LEU A 128 -3.20 0.99 3.10
CA LEU A 128 -2.98 -0.03 4.12
C LEU A 128 -2.70 0.59 5.50
N VAL A 129 -1.87 1.63 5.55
CA VAL A 129 -1.58 2.39 6.78
C VAL A 129 -2.82 3.15 7.27
N ASN A 130 -3.63 3.70 6.37
CA ASN A 130 -4.88 4.35 6.76
C ASN A 130 -5.86 3.36 7.40
N GLY A 131 -5.96 2.13 6.89
CA GLY A 131 -6.75 1.08 7.53
C GLY A 131 -6.29 0.77 8.96
N TYR A 132 -4.97 0.78 9.21
CA TYR A 132 -4.43 0.69 10.57
C TYR A 132 -4.79 1.91 11.44
N ARG A 133 -4.72 3.13 10.88
CA ARG A 133 -5.08 4.36 11.61
C ARG A 133 -6.56 4.40 11.96
N ASP A 134 -7.44 3.87 11.11
CA ASP A 134 -8.87 3.75 11.41
C ASP A 134 -9.11 2.80 12.58
N MET A 135 -8.38 1.68 12.61
CA MET A 135 -8.43 0.71 13.72
C MET A 135 -7.97 1.33 15.05
N ASP A 136 -6.86 2.07 15.04
CA ASP A 136 -6.22 2.62 16.26
C ASP A 136 -6.64 4.06 16.58
N LYS A 137 -7.56 4.65 15.81
CA LYS A 137 -7.92 6.09 15.83
C LYS A 137 -6.72 7.03 15.73
N PHE A 138 -5.66 6.59 15.06
CA PHE A 138 -4.36 7.27 14.97
C PHE A 138 -4.31 8.29 13.82
N HIS A 139 -5.35 9.11 13.70
CA HIS A 139 -5.45 10.14 12.66
C HIS A 139 -4.97 11.51 13.12
N TYR A 140 -5.24 11.84 14.38
CA TYR A 140 -5.09 13.18 14.91
C TYR A 140 -4.25 13.21 16.19
N VAL A 141 -3.50 14.29 16.40
CA VAL A 141 -2.70 14.51 17.61
C VAL A 141 -3.61 14.84 18.80
N LEU A 142 -4.63 15.69 18.57
CA LEU A 142 -5.62 16.10 19.57
C LEU A 142 -7.03 15.76 19.08
N GLU A 143 -7.86 15.21 19.95
CA GLU A 143 -9.25 14.86 19.64
C GLU A 143 -10.26 15.94 20.06
N GLY A 144 -11.34 16.04 19.29
CA GLY A 144 -12.57 16.74 19.67
C GLY A 144 -12.39 18.16 20.21
N GLU A 145 -12.85 18.39 21.43
CA GLU A 145 -12.83 19.71 22.09
C GLU A 145 -11.41 20.24 22.36
N ASN A 146 -10.44 19.35 22.58
CA ASN A 146 -9.06 19.76 22.83
C ASN A 146 -8.46 20.47 21.60
N TYR A 147 -8.71 19.92 20.41
CA TYR A 147 -8.28 20.57 19.18
C TYR A 147 -9.03 21.87 18.90
N LYS A 148 -10.35 21.92 19.14
CA LYS A 148 -11.15 23.15 18.97
C LYS A 148 -10.60 24.28 19.82
N LYS A 149 -10.28 24.01 21.09
CA LYS A 149 -9.67 24.98 22.00
C LYS A 149 -8.30 25.44 21.50
N PHE A 150 -7.41 24.51 21.19
CA PHE A 150 -6.08 24.80 20.64
C PHE A 150 -6.14 25.66 19.36
N SER A 151 -7.01 25.30 18.41
CA SER A 151 -7.19 26.01 17.15
C SER A 151 -7.69 27.44 17.36
N LYS A 152 -8.61 27.65 18.31
CA LYS A 152 -9.12 28.98 18.68
C LYS A 152 -8.02 29.86 19.28
N ASP A 153 -7.23 29.29 20.19
CA ASP A 153 -6.14 30.00 20.84
C ASP A 153 -5.04 30.38 19.84
N LEU A 154 -4.70 29.48 18.92
CA LEU A 154 -3.73 29.73 17.86
C LEU A 154 -4.20 30.81 16.87
N LYS A 155 -5.47 30.77 16.44
CA LYS A 155 -6.05 31.84 15.60
C LYS A 155 -6.04 33.19 16.30
N SER A 156 -6.34 33.22 17.61
CA SER A 156 -6.28 34.43 18.43
C SER A 156 -4.86 34.99 18.50
N PHE A 157 -3.86 34.12 18.69
CA PHE A 157 -2.44 34.48 18.68
C PHE A 157 -2.03 35.09 17.33
N ILE A 158 -2.33 34.41 16.22
CA ILE A 158 -2.00 34.87 14.86
C ILE A 158 -2.63 36.23 14.58
N LYS A 159 -3.90 36.44 14.92
CA LYS A 159 -4.60 37.72 14.71
C LYS A 159 -3.93 38.90 15.43
N LYS A 160 -3.32 38.65 16.60
CA LYS A 160 -2.66 39.68 17.41
C LYS A 160 -1.20 39.94 17.00
N HIS A 161 -0.60 39.03 16.24
CA HIS A 161 0.82 39.08 15.88
C HIS A 161 1.13 40.26 14.93
N ASN A 162 2.30 40.89 15.08
CA ASN A 162 2.67 42.12 14.36
C ASN A 162 2.64 41.98 12.82
N PHE A 163 2.99 40.82 12.28
CA PHE A 163 2.91 40.56 10.82
C PHE A 163 1.47 40.46 10.29
N PHE A 164 0.49 40.30 11.17
CA PHE A 164 -0.89 40.02 10.81
C PHE A 164 -1.89 40.99 11.43
N LYS A 165 -1.48 41.89 12.34
CA LYS A 165 -2.36 42.89 12.95
C LYS A 165 -2.70 43.99 11.93
N ASP A 166 -3.97 44.38 11.89
CA ASP A 166 -4.44 45.51 11.06
C ASP A 166 -3.99 46.81 11.73
N LYS A 167 -2.97 47.49 11.17
CA LYS A 167 -2.46 48.78 11.66
C LYS A 167 -2.78 49.93 10.71
N ASP A 168 -2.70 49.69 9.40
CA ASP A 168 -2.95 50.68 8.34
C ASP A 168 -4.15 50.24 7.48
N GLU A 169 -5.04 51.17 7.12
CA GLU A 169 -6.25 50.86 6.34
C GLU A 169 -5.93 50.33 4.95
N ASP A 170 -4.86 50.84 4.31
CA ASP A 170 -4.43 50.47 2.96
C ASP A 170 -3.90 49.02 2.86
N GLU A 171 -3.37 48.45 3.96
CA GLU A 171 -2.84 47.08 3.98
C GLU A 171 -3.80 46.05 4.61
N LYS A 172 -4.94 46.50 5.14
CA LYS A 172 -5.89 45.67 5.88
C LYS A 172 -6.39 44.47 5.07
N GLU A 173 -6.71 44.68 3.80
CA GLU A 173 -7.17 43.61 2.91
C GLU A 173 -6.07 42.56 2.65
N LEU A 174 -4.84 43.02 2.37
CA LEU A 174 -3.69 42.15 2.13
C LEU A 174 -3.35 41.29 3.35
N ARG A 175 -3.35 41.89 4.55
CA ARG A 175 -3.06 41.17 5.81
C ARG A 175 -4.18 40.20 6.17
N SER A 176 -5.43 40.54 5.88
CA SER A 176 -6.56 39.62 6.04
C SER A 176 -6.41 38.38 5.14
N LYS A 177 -6.07 38.57 3.85
CA LYS A 177 -5.78 37.47 2.92
C LYS A 177 -4.60 36.62 3.38
N LYS A 178 -3.53 37.23 3.91
CA LYS A 178 -2.40 36.49 4.50
C LYS A 178 -2.81 35.65 5.71
N ARG A 179 -3.62 36.19 6.64
CA ARG A 179 -4.14 35.42 7.79
C ARG A 179 -4.98 34.23 7.35
N GLN A 180 -5.85 34.42 6.35
CA GLN A 180 -6.70 33.36 5.82
C GLN A 180 -5.87 32.16 5.32
N ARG A 181 -4.81 32.43 4.54
CA ARG A 181 -3.88 31.38 4.06
C ARG A 181 -3.20 30.60 5.20
N VAL A 182 -2.92 31.26 6.33
CA VAL A 182 -2.37 30.59 7.52
C VAL A 182 -3.46 29.75 8.19
N TYR A 183 -4.68 30.28 8.33
CA TYR A 183 -5.79 29.56 8.95
C TYR A 183 -6.16 28.28 8.21
N GLU A 184 -6.06 28.28 6.88
CA GLU A 184 -6.22 27.10 6.03
C GLU A 184 -5.25 25.97 6.40
N LYS A 185 -4.06 26.30 6.93
CA LYS A 185 -3.03 25.31 7.30
C LYS A 185 -3.09 24.86 8.76
N ILE A 186 -3.87 25.51 9.62
CA ILE A 186 -3.98 25.14 11.05
C ILE A 186 -4.54 23.72 11.22
N ALA A 187 -5.43 23.29 10.32
CA ALA A 187 -5.97 21.92 10.31
C ALA A 187 -4.87 20.86 10.17
N GLU A 188 -3.85 21.13 9.37
CA GLU A 188 -2.75 20.21 9.10
C GLU A 188 -1.87 19.98 10.33
N LEU A 189 -1.79 20.95 11.25
CA LEU A 189 -1.01 20.82 12.49
C LEU A 189 -1.54 19.72 13.41
N ASN A 190 -2.81 19.34 13.27
CA ASN A 190 -3.40 18.28 14.06
C ASN A 190 -3.31 16.91 13.40
N ARG A 191 -2.90 16.85 12.14
CA ARG A 191 -2.84 15.59 11.40
C ARG A 191 -1.52 14.89 11.72
N ILE A 192 -1.61 13.62 12.06
CA ILE A 192 -0.43 12.78 12.18
C ILE A 192 0.16 12.58 10.77
N SER A 193 1.47 12.78 10.65
CA SER A 193 2.16 12.62 9.36
C SER A 193 2.15 11.15 8.92
N PHE A 194 2.15 10.91 7.61
CA PHE A 194 2.23 9.55 7.07
C PHE A 194 3.46 8.80 7.59
N GLY A 195 4.63 9.43 7.64
CA GLY A 195 5.85 8.79 8.16
C GLY A 195 5.72 8.35 9.62
N THR A 196 5.08 9.15 10.47
CA THR A 196 4.79 8.78 11.86
C THR A 196 3.84 7.59 11.94
N ALA A 197 2.75 7.62 11.17
CA ALA A 197 1.78 6.52 11.13
C ALA A 197 2.39 5.24 10.56
N PHE A 198 3.22 5.33 9.54
CA PHE A 198 3.91 4.19 8.95
C PHE A 198 4.92 3.56 9.91
N LYS A 199 5.65 4.38 10.69
CA LYS A 199 6.54 3.87 11.73
C LYS A 199 5.76 3.09 12.80
N ALA A 200 4.67 3.66 13.31
CA ALA A 200 3.79 2.98 14.26
C ALA A 200 3.22 1.68 13.70
N PHE A 201 2.80 1.69 12.42
CA PHE A 201 2.35 0.49 11.71
C PHE A 201 3.45 -0.59 11.65
N CYS A 202 4.69 -0.21 11.30
CA CYS A 202 5.81 -1.15 11.25
C CYS A 202 6.15 -1.70 12.63
N GLU A 203 6.08 -0.90 13.68
CA GLU A 203 6.30 -1.35 15.06
C GLU A 203 5.20 -2.33 15.50
N PHE A 204 3.93 -2.02 15.22
CA PHE A 204 2.79 -2.86 15.58
C PHE A 204 2.82 -4.22 14.88
N TYR A 205 3.03 -4.25 13.56
CA TYR A 205 3.10 -5.48 12.78
C TYR A 205 4.50 -6.12 12.76
N GLN A 206 5.48 -5.50 13.41
CA GLN A 206 6.90 -5.87 13.41
C GLN A 206 7.43 -6.07 11.98
N VAL A 207 7.21 -5.08 11.12
CA VAL A 207 7.70 -5.07 9.74
C VAL A 207 9.15 -4.63 9.74
N ASP A 208 10.03 -5.52 9.28
CA ASP A 208 11.45 -5.20 9.14
C ASP A 208 11.79 -4.73 7.71
N LEU A 209 12.42 -3.55 7.62
CA LEU A 209 12.73 -2.83 6.38
C LEU A 209 14.14 -2.22 6.38
N HIS A 210 15.00 -2.57 7.35
CA HIS A 210 16.32 -1.94 7.49
C HIS A 210 17.24 -2.17 6.29
N ASP A 211 17.02 -3.24 5.54
CA ASP A 211 17.75 -3.66 4.36
C ASP A 211 17.19 -3.10 3.04
N LEU A 212 16.10 -2.34 3.09
CA LEU A 212 15.43 -1.77 1.93
C LEU A 212 15.58 -0.24 1.87
N TRP A 213 15.37 0.33 0.68
CA TRP A 213 15.34 1.77 0.50
C TRP A 213 14.22 2.40 1.33
N SER A 214 14.60 3.24 2.31
CA SER A 214 13.67 3.92 3.21
C SER A 214 12.57 4.72 2.50
N LEU A 215 11.32 4.58 2.99
CA LEU A 215 10.20 5.44 2.61
C LEU A 215 10.46 6.91 2.93
N GLY A 216 11.07 7.19 4.07
CA GLY A 216 11.47 8.54 4.46
C GLY A 216 11.52 8.79 5.96
N GLY A 217 11.80 10.05 6.25
CA GLY A 217 12.14 10.62 7.56
C GLY A 217 12.98 11.88 7.29
N GLY A 218 13.00 12.83 8.23
CA GLY A 218 13.73 14.10 8.05
C GLY A 218 15.24 13.93 7.79
N GLU A 219 15.78 12.74 8.06
CA GLU A 219 17.20 12.42 8.05
C GLU A 219 17.69 11.79 6.73
N VAL A 220 16.80 11.34 5.83
CA VAL A 220 17.20 10.64 4.59
C VAL A 220 17.25 11.60 3.40
N ALA A 221 18.42 11.70 2.76
CA ALA A 221 18.68 12.60 1.63
C ALA A 221 17.74 12.36 0.43
N THR A 222 17.55 11.10 0.02
CA THR A 222 16.56 10.72 -1.00
C THR A 222 15.75 9.51 -0.54
N SER A 223 14.46 9.72 -0.30
CA SER A 223 13.54 8.68 0.15
C SER A 223 12.53 8.33 -0.93
N LEU A 224 11.87 7.18 -0.80
CA LEU A 224 10.80 6.80 -1.74
C LEU A 224 9.66 7.85 -1.78
N THR A 225 9.34 8.49 -0.64
CA THR A 225 8.38 9.61 -0.60
C THR A 225 8.86 10.81 -1.43
N LYS A 226 10.16 11.13 -1.44
CA LYS A 226 10.68 12.23 -2.28
C LYS A 226 10.57 11.92 -3.77
N ILE A 227 10.84 10.67 -4.17
CA ILE A 227 10.66 10.20 -5.55
C ILE A 227 9.18 10.29 -5.95
N ARG A 228 8.26 9.83 -5.07
CA ARG A 228 6.81 9.97 -5.24
C ARG A 228 6.39 11.42 -5.48
N ASN A 229 6.88 12.36 -4.67
CA ASN A 229 6.55 13.77 -4.82
C ASN A 229 7.05 14.32 -6.16
N ARG A 230 8.28 13.97 -6.57
CA ARG A 230 8.82 14.37 -7.88
C ARG A 230 7.98 13.82 -9.04
N LEU A 231 7.55 12.56 -8.97
CA LEU A 231 6.68 11.91 -9.95
C LEU A 231 5.32 12.61 -10.07
N ILE A 232 4.66 12.89 -8.94
CA ILE A 232 3.33 13.57 -8.92
C ILE A 232 3.42 14.98 -9.50
N HIS A 233 4.50 15.70 -9.24
CA HIS A 233 4.68 17.08 -9.73
C HIS A 233 5.24 17.16 -11.15
N GLY A 234 5.32 16.04 -11.88
CA GLY A 234 5.78 16.01 -13.27
C GLY A 234 7.26 16.30 -13.44
N GLY A 235 8.07 16.02 -12.43
CA GLY A 235 9.52 16.17 -12.49
C GLY A 235 10.10 15.27 -13.59
N ARG A 236 10.99 15.81 -14.42
CA ARG A 236 11.72 15.03 -15.43
C ARG A 236 12.85 14.29 -14.75
N PHE A 237 13.03 13.01 -15.11
CA PHE A 237 14.20 12.23 -14.71
C PHE A 237 15.17 12.16 -15.89
N GLU A 238 16.45 12.37 -15.62
CA GLU A 238 17.50 12.12 -16.60
C GLU A 238 17.72 10.62 -16.79
N ARG A 239 18.38 10.23 -17.88
CA ARG A 239 18.58 8.82 -18.24
C ARG A 239 19.24 8.00 -17.11
N GLY A 240 20.18 8.58 -16.38
CA GLY A 240 20.82 7.93 -15.22
C GLY A 240 19.91 7.84 -13.99
N GLU A 241 18.97 8.77 -13.83
CA GLU A 241 18.00 8.75 -12.72
C GLU A 241 16.89 7.72 -12.96
N TYR A 242 16.55 7.40 -14.22
CA TYR A 242 15.54 6.38 -14.54
C TYR A 242 15.87 5.01 -13.94
N ASP A 243 17.14 4.58 -13.99
CA ASP A 243 17.59 3.34 -13.35
C ASP A 243 17.36 3.37 -11.83
N ALA A 244 17.58 4.54 -11.22
CA ALA A 244 17.33 4.74 -9.80
C ALA A 244 15.83 4.68 -9.47
N VAL A 245 14.97 5.21 -10.33
CA VAL A 245 13.50 5.12 -10.17
C VAL A 245 13.01 3.68 -10.34
N ILE A 246 13.56 2.90 -11.29
CA ILE A 246 13.26 1.46 -11.45
C ILE A 246 13.66 0.69 -10.19
N CYS A 247 14.85 0.98 -9.65
CA CYS A 247 15.33 0.40 -8.41
C CYS A 247 14.40 0.76 -7.23
N ALA A 248 14.09 2.05 -7.07
CA ALA A 248 13.18 2.55 -6.04
C ALA A 248 11.78 1.93 -6.13
N LYS A 249 11.22 1.77 -7.34
CA LYS A 249 9.94 1.07 -7.54
C LYS A 249 10.01 -0.35 -6.99
N THR A 250 11.09 -1.05 -7.29
CA THR A 250 11.28 -2.44 -6.88
C THR A 250 11.34 -2.57 -5.35
N HIS A 251 12.08 -1.67 -4.69
CA HIS A 251 12.12 -1.57 -3.23
C HIS A 251 10.77 -1.21 -2.61
N LEU A 252 10.02 -0.30 -3.23
CA LEU A 252 8.67 0.05 -2.80
C LEU A 252 7.73 -1.16 -2.90
N LYS A 253 7.84 -1.96 -3.97
CA LYS A 253 7.09 -3.20 -4.11
C LYS A 253 7.43 -4.20 -3.00
N TRP A 254 8.70 -4.44 -2.72
CA TRP A 254 9.12 -5.34 -1.62
C TRP A 254 8.66 -4.84 -0.25
N THR A 255 8.69 -3.52 -0.05
CA THR A 255 8.16 -2.88 1.17
C THR A 255 6.66 -3.19 1.32
N LEU A 256 5.88 -2.97 0.26
CA LEU A 256 4.44 -3.29 0.25
C LEU A 256 4.18 -4.77 0.50
N GLU A 257 4.92 -5.67 -0.18
CA GLU A 257 4.79 -7.12 -0.01
C GLU A 257 5.09 -7.54 1.44
N ARG A 258 6.16 -7.03 2.05
CA ARG A 258 6.47 -7.29 3.47
C ARG A 258 5.39 -6.77 4.41
N CYS A 259 4.87 -5.57 4.17
CA CYS A 259 3.77 -5.02 4.97
C CYS A 259 2.53 -5.91 4.91
N ILE A 260 2.12 -6.33 3.70
CA ILE A 260 0.97 -7.23 3.51
C ILE A 260 1.22 -8.58 4.21
N LEU A 261 2.39 -9.19 4.04
CA LEU A 261 2.73 -10.48 4.68
C LEU A 261 2.64 -10.38 6.21
N ARG A 262 3.15 -9.31 6.80
CA ARG A 262 3.08 -9.12 8.26
C ARG A 262 1.66 -8.86 8.75
N VAL A 263 0.83 -8.13 8.00
CA VAL A 263 -0.60 -8.01 8.31
C VAL A 263 -1.30 -9.36 8.23
N LEU A 264 -0.95 -10.22 7.27
CA LEU A 264 -1.42 -11.61 7.15
C LEU A 264 -0.81 -12.56 8.19
N ASN A 265 0.00 -12.03 9.13
CA ASN A 265 0.72 -12.81 10.15
C ASN A 265 1.62 -13.91 9.55
N TRP A 266 2.23 -13.62 8.40
CA TRP A 266 3.18 -14.51 7.74
C TRP A 266 4.63 -14.14 8.05
N ASP A 267 5.48 -15.16 8.17
CA ASP A 267 6.91 -14.98 8.38
C ASP A 267 7.60 -14.58 7.08
N ILE A 268 8.29 -13.43 7.10
CA ILE A 268 9.04 -12.92 5.94
C ILE A 268 10.11 -13.93 5.53
N GLU A 269 10.73 -14.65 6.47
CA GLU A 269 11.77 -15.64 6.16
C GLU A 269 11.25 -16.85 5.37
N LYS A 270 9.93 -17.07 5.32
CA LYS A 270 9.28 -18.06 4.47
C LYS A 270 8.79 -17.49 3.13
N SER A 271 9.30 -16.32 2.71
CA SER A 271 8.90 -15.66 1.46
C SER A 271 10.09 -15.31 0.57
N LYS A 272 9.80 -14.97 -0.68
CA LYS A 272 10.77 -14.47 -1.66
C LYS A 272 11.04 -12.96 -1.56
N VAL A 273 10.65 -12.34 -0.44
CA VAL A 273 11.08 -10.98 -0.07
C VAL A 273 11.95 -10.95 1.19
N ARG A 274 12.43 -12.11 1.64
CA ARG A 274 13.46 -12.17 2.69
C ARG A 274 14.82 -11.68 2.19
N PRO A 275 15.66 -11.09 3.06
CA PRO A 275 16.99 -10.59 2.67
C PRO A 275 17.84 -11.64 1.94
N SER A 276 17.82 -12.88 2.42
CA SER A 276 18.60 -13.99 1.85
C SER A 276 18.19 -14.38 0.43
N PHE A 277 16.96 -14.08 0.01
CA PHE A 277 16.51 -14.26 -1.36
C PHE A 277 16.75 -13.01 -2.21
N LEU A 278 16.47 -11.83 -1.65
CA LEU A 278 16.59 -10.56 -2.36
C LEU A 278 18.02 -10.23 -2.79
N LYS A 279 19.04 -10.71 -2.06
CA LYS A 279 20.46 -10.56 -2.45
C LYS A 279 20.82 -11.07 -3.85
N HIS A 280 19.97 -11.88 -4.49
CA HIS A 280 20.17 -12.32 -5.88
C HIS A 280 19.69 -11.29 -6.92
N TYR A 281 19.04 -10.20 -6.50
CA TYR A 281 18.54 -9.15 -7.38
C TYR A 281 19.50 -7.95 -7.39
N VAL A 282 19.86 -7.49 -8.59
CA VAL A 282 20.71 -6.30 -8.79
C VAL A 282 20.15 -5.08 -8.05
N HIS A 283 18.83 -4.84 -8.13
CA HIS A 283 18.17 -3.74 -7.44
C HIS A 283 18.32 -3.78 -5.91
N TYR A 284 18.48 -4.96 -5.31
CA TYR A 284 18.70 -5.08 -3.87
C TYR A 284 20.15 -4.81 -3.46
N ASN A 285 21.12 -5.07 -4.34
CA ASN A 285 22.54 -4.90 -4.00
C ASN A 285 23.06 -3.49 -4.33
N GLU A 286 22.47 -2.81 -5.31
CA GLU A 286 23.01 -1.54 -5.84
C GLU A 286 22.20 -0.30 -5.43
N TRP A 287 21.17 -0.43 -4.59
CA TRP A 287 20.25 0.69 -4.33
C TRP A 287 20.91 1.89 -3.65
N GLU A 288 21.92 1.69 -2.80
CA GLU A 288 22.67 2.79 -2.19
C GLU A 288 23.41 3.61 -3.24
N GLN A 289 24.06 2.96 -4.21
CA GLN A 289 24.71 3.62 -5.33
C GLN A 289 23.69 4.28 -6.25
N LYS A 290 22.56 3.63 -6.52
CA LYS A 290 21.50 4.21 -7.35
C LYS A 290 20.83 5.40 -6.65
N MET A 291 20.76 5.42 -5.32
CA MET A 291 20.25 6.55 -4.55
C MET A 291 21.11 7.81 -4.77
N SER A 292 22.44 7.68 -4.86
CA SER A 292 23.30 8.86 -5.06
C SER A 292 23.06 9.54 -6.41
N LEU A 293 22.53 8.84 -7.41
CA LEU A 293 22.19 9.42 -8.72
C LEU A 293 21.05 10.44 -8.63
N LEU A 294 20.21 10.36 -7.60
CA LEU A 294 19.09 11.27 -7.35
C LEU A 294 19.45 12.46 -6.45
N ASN A 295 20.63 12.44 -5.81
CA ASN A 295 21.09 13.49 -4.89
C ASN A 295 21.83 14.64 -5.60
N ASN A 296 22.14 14.53 -6.88
CA ASN A 296 22.97 15.49 -7.62
C ASN A 296 22.18 16.69 -8.21
N ASN A 297 20.96 16.96 -7.73
CA ASN A 297 20.13 18.10 -8.13
C ASN A 297 19.50 18.81 -6.93
#